data_AF-A0A535H6A0-F1
#
_entry.id   AF-A0A535H6A0-F1
#
_cell.length_a   1.000
_cell.length_b   1.000
_cell.length_c   1.000
_cell.angle_alpha   90.00
_cell.angle_beta   90.00
_cell.angle_gamma   90.00
#
_symmetry.space_group_name_H-M   'P 1'
#
loop_
_entity.id
_entity.type
_entity.pdbx_description
1 polymer ?
#
loop_
_entity_poly.entity_id
_entity_poly.type
_entity_poly.pdbx_seq_one_letter_code
_entity_poly.pdbx_strand_id
1 'polypeptide(L)'
;MDTVKELFRTKSFWVFVVVAILGGIEAIYAIPLLGLGIAAITILGISLQGVETVLTEKKIEKTRKDAATQHSQAMQEIGQARGDAATQHTQALQEIDQAKAEAATQHANAMQEIQRARDEAQAENILLDAKKFATSIMEKDARVNQAVALYPDFKQREYRELGLEMSAAVVGNVDFIKQMYLRAAGYPFDPPYSESRLDDEERAYFTDHAILYLTETVLNPANPDAQGLLYLACMYGSRHQYDQMIMVLDKAAHISPIVQTMKAEFRERPMMLILLGACGVDQSKIERLRETLNLPETTEQFFCNYITNEYPLDPNYPHGEFIKWVAVKRQDEPGISGTFVISISPLYPALEGTVYAFAATPDGRPEEIVPAQQDKRVSIKELYSRLTSLFILFCHID
;
A
#
# COMPACT_ATOMS: atom_id res chain seq x y z
N MET A 1 27.81 -0.71 -26.73
CA MET A 1 28.22 -0.84 -25.32
C MET A 1 29.74 -0.79 -25.24
N ASP A 2 30.37 0.27 -25.78
CA ASP A 2 31.84 0.33 -25.94
C ASP A 2 32.48 1.71 -25.68
N THR A 3 31.72 2.75 -25.33
CA THR A 3 32.27 4.11 -25.18
C THR A 3 32.74 4.48 -23.76
N VAL A 4 32.47 3.63 -22.75
CA VAL A 4 32.88 3.91 -21.36
C VAL A 4 34.22 3.25 -21.00
N LYS A 5 34.67 2.24 -21.76
CA LYS A 5 35.96 1.56 -21.55
C LYS A 5 37.17 2.32 -22.09
N GLU A 6 37.00 3.28 -23.00
CA GLU A 6 38.11 4.09 -23.52
C GLU A 6 38.45 5.32 -22.65
N LEU A 7 37.49 5.85 -21.89
CA LEU A 7 37.74 7.03 -21.04
C LEU A 7 38.52 6.70 -19.75
N PHE A 8 38.37 5.48 -19.22
CA PHE A 8 39.14 5.02 -18.06
C PHE A 8 40.57 4.61 -18.41
N ARG A 9 40.86 4.30 -19.68
CA ARG A 9 42.21 3.92 -20.13
C ARG A 9 43.10 5.12 -20.43
N THR A 10 42.52 6.27 -20.77
CA THR A 10 43.26 7.50 -21.11
C THR A 10 43.66 8.32 -19.88
N LYS A 11 42.84 8.38 -18.81
CA LYS A 11 43.25 9.05 -17.56
C LYS A 11 44.29 8.25 -16.76
N SER A 12 44.20 6.92 -16.76
CA SER A 12 45.18 6.08 -16.05
C SER A 12 46.53 6.06 -16.76
N PHE A 13 46.57 6.17 -18.09
CA PHE A 13 47.84 6.28 -18.84
C PHE A 13 48.60 7.58 -18.52
N TRP A 14 47.91 8.72 -18.38
CA TRP A 14 48.57 9.97 -17.99
C TRP A 14 48.99 10.00 -16.52
N VAL A 15 48.25 9.37 -15.61
CA VAL A 15 48.67 9.24 -14.21
C VAL A 15 49.87 8.29 -14.08
N PHE A 16 49.93 7.21 -14.86
CA PHE A 16 51.09 6.32 -14.88
C PHE A 16 52.31 6.94 -15.58
N VAL A 17 52.12 7.76 -16.61
CA VAL A 17 53.21 8.51 -17.28
C VAL A 17 53.70 9.64 -16.39
N VAL A 18 52.85 10.33 -15.63
CA VAL A 18 53.29 11.37 -14.68
C VAL A 18 53.97 10.77 -13.46
N VAL A 19 53.52 9.61 -12.95
CA VAL A 19 54.19 8.90 -11.84
C VAL A 19 55.47 8.19 -12.31
N ALA A 20 55.56 7.71 -13.55
CA ALA A 20 56.80 7.16 -14.11
C ALA A 20 57.82 8.25 -14.51
N ILE A 21 57.36 9.45 -14.91
CA ILE A 21 58.24 10.59 -15.18
C ILE A 21 58.69 11.27 -13.87
N LEU A 22 57.86 11.30 -12.82
CA LEU A 22 58.26 11.84 -11.51
C LEU A 22 58.98 10.82 -10.61
N GLY A 23 58.71 9.53 -10.74
CA GLY A 23 59.42 8.45 -10.02
C GLY A 23 60.71 7.96 -10.69
N GLY A 24 60.97 8.38 -11.94
CA GLY A 24 62.16 8.01 -12.72
C GLY A 24 63.24 9.09 -12.82
N ILE A 25 63.00 10.30 -12.29
CA ILE A 25 63.96 11.42 -12.36
C ILE A 25 64.80 11.57 -11.07
N GLU A 26 64.51 10.84 -9.99
CA GLU A 26 65.34 10.87 -8.76
C GLU A 26 66.55 9.93 -8.76
N ALA A 27 66.90 9.27 -9.88
CA ALA A 27 68.00 8.30 -9.91
C ALA A 27 69.19 8.61 -10.84
N ILE A 28 69.16 9.65 -11.68
CA ILE A 28 70.29 9.93 -12.61
C ILE A 28 70.51 11.45 -12.75
N TYR A 29 71.73 11.89 -12.43
CA TYR A 29 72.32 13.25 -12.44
C TYR A 29 72.05 14.13 -11.19
N ALA A 30 73.01 14.79 -10.52
CA ALA A 30 74.46 14.82 -10.60
C ALA A 30 75.05 15.49 -9.33
N ILE A 31 75.98 14.83 -8.65
CA ILE A 31 77.01 15.43 -7.78
C ILE A 31 78.31 14.67 -8.14
N PRO A 32 79.48 15.28 -8.45
CA PRO A 32 79.90 16.67 -8.24
C PRO A 32 80.53 17.36 -9.48
N LEU A 33 80.06 18.57 -9.83
CA LEU A 33 80.76 19.50 -10.73
C LEU A 33 81.33 20.70 -9.96
N LEU A 34 82.04 20.43 -8.86
CA LEU A 34 82.87 21.41 -8.13
C LEU A 34 84.19 20.76 -7.68
N GLY A 35 84.89 20.13 -8.64
CA GLY A 35 86.19 19.48 -8.41
C GLY A 35 87.13 19.46 -9.62
N LEU A 36 86.83 20.23 -10.68
CA LEU A 36 87.65 20.33 -11.88
C LEU A 36 87.74 21.80 -12.32
N GLY A 37 88.60 22.54 -11.62
CA GLY A 37 88.87 23.95 -11.90
C GLY A 37 90.16 24.46 -11.25
N ILE A 38 91.09 23.57 -10.88
CA ILE A 38 92.44 23.92 -10.44
C ILE A 38 93.43 22.92 -11.03
N ALA A 39 93.68 23.02 -12.34
CA ALA A 39 94.76 22.30 -13.02
C ALA A 39 95.43 23.14 -14.13
N ALA A 40 95.22 24.47 -14.15
CA ALA A 40 95.82 25.33 -15.16
C ALA A 40 96.16 26.72 -14.63
N ILE A 41 96.89 26.81 -13.51
CA ILE A 41 97.73 27.97 -13.19
C ILE A 41 99.06 27.43 -12.62
N THR A 42 99.97 27.16 -13.56
CA THR A 42 101.40 27.49 -13.50
C THR A 42 102.16 27.19 -12.20
N ILE A 43 102.86 26.05 -12.18
CA ILE A 43 104.24 26.04 -11.71
C ILE A 43 105.09 26.56 -12.87
N LEU A 44 105.53 27.83 -12.80
CA LEU A 44 106.87 28.30 -13.20
C LEU A 44 106.89 29.84 -13.11
N GLY A 45 107.80 30.38 -12.29
CA GLY A 45 108.28 31.76 -12.44
C GLY A 45 108.12 32.70 -11.23
N ILE A 46 108.82 32.37 -10.14
CA ILE A 46 109.55 33.26 -9.21
C ILE A 46 109.28 34.80 -9.26
N SER A 47 109.06 35.34 -8.06
CA SER A 47 109.30 36.72 -7.55
C SER A 47 108.46 37.88 -8.09
N LEU A 48 107.65 38.50 -7.22
CA LEU A 48 108.02 39.74 -6.54
C LEU A 48 107.00 40.05 -5.42
N GLN A 49 107.53 40.56 -4.32
CA GLN A 49 106.88 40.73 -3.01
C GLN A 49 106.00 41.99 -2.94
N GLY A 50 104.98 41.97 -2.06
CA GLY A 50 105.00 42.95 -0.97
C GLY A 50 103.88 43.99 -0.82
N VAL A 51 102.79 44.02 -1.60
CA VAL A 51 101.78 45.10 -1.45
C VAL A 51 100.31 44.65 -1.39
N GLU A 52 99.96 43.40 -1.71
CA GLU A 52 98.53 43.00 -1.83
C GLU A 52 97.90 42.31 -0.61
N THR A 53 98.66 42.05 0.46
CA THR A 53 98.23 41.21 1.59
C THR A 53 97.13 41.83 2.48
N VAL A 54 97.02 43.16 2.58
CA VAL A 54 96.02 43.82 3.44
C VAL A 54 94.66 44.00 2.74
N LEU A 55 94.65 44.14 1.41
CA LEU A 55 93.42 44.31 0.63
C LEU A 55 92.73 42.96 0.33
N THR A 56 93.49 41.87 0.32
CA THR A 56 93.01 40.50 0.16
C THR A 56 92.40 39.94 1.44
N GLU A 57 92.99 40.15 2.62
CA GLU A 57 92.41 39.70 3.90
C GLU A 57 91.05 40.35 4.19
N LYS A 58 90.90 41.67 3.99
CA LYS A 58 89.61 42.37 4.15
C LYS A 58 88.54 41.94 3.14
N LYS A 59 88.94 41.61 1.91
CA LYS A 59 88.02 41.05 0.90
C LYS A 59 87.58 39.64 1.29
N ILE A 60 88.51 38.79 1.75
CA ILE A 60 88.25 37.41 2.18
C ILE A 60 87.34 37.36 3.42
N GLU A 61 87.52 38.26 4.38
CA GLU A 61 86.66 38.33 5.56
C GLU A 61 85.24 38.82 5.22
N LYS A 62 85.12 39.75 4.26
CA LYS A 62 83.82 40.21 3.74
C LYS A 62 83.10 39.09 2.96
N THR A 63 83.78 38.38 2.07
CA THR A 63 83.18 37.21 1.38
C THR A 63 82.83 36.08 2.34
N ARG A 64 83.60 35.86 3.42
CA ARG A 64 83.21 34.89 4.47
C ARG A 64 81.96 35.32 5.22
N LYS A 65 81.82 36.59 5.58
CA LYS A 65 80.60 37.11 6.25
C LYS A 65 79.39 37.07 5.32
N ASP A 66 79.57 37.43 4.05
CA ASP A 66 78.51 37.37 3.04
C ASP A 66 78.08 35.91 2.79
N ALA A 67 79.04 34.97 2.69
CA ALA A 67 78.74 33.54 2.55
C ALA A 67 78.07 32.94 3.80
N ALA A 68 78.48 33.34 5.01
CA ALA A 68 77.83 32.92 6.25
C ALA A 68 76.39 33.45 6.36
N THR A 69 76.16 34.69 5.89
CA THR A 69 74.83 35.31 5.87
C THR A 69 73.93 34.63 4.84
N GLN A 70 74.45 34.35 3.63
CA GLN A 70 73.75 33.59 2.60
C GLN A 70 73.45 32.16 3.05
N HIS A 71 74.38 31.50 3.75
CA HIS A 71 74.14 30.17 4.29
C HIS A 71 73.06 30.16 5.39
N SER A 72 73.04 31.18 6.25
CA SER A 72 71.98 31.34 7.25
C SER A 72 70.61 31.61 6.61
N GLN A 73 70.55 32.44 5.58
CA GLN A 73 69.32 32.71 4.83
C GLN A 73 68.82 31.46 4.11
N ALA A 74 69.71 30.73 3.42
CA ALA A 74 69.37 29.47 2.77
C ALA A 74 68.88 28.41 3.77
N MET A 75 69.49 28.30 4.95
CA MET A 75 69.02 27.39 6.00
C MET A 75 67.65 27.80 6.57
N GLN A 76 67.37 29.09 6.66
CA GLN A 76 66.05 29.61 7.08
C GLN A 76 64.98 29.34 6.02
N GLU A 77 65.29 29.54 4.74
CA GLU A 77 64.40 29.22 3.61
C GLU A 77 64.14 27.71 3.51
N ILE A 78 65.16 26.86 3.71
CA ILE A 78 64.99 25.39 3.79
C ILE A 78 64.12 25.01 4.98
N GLY A 79 64.27 25.69 6.12
CA GLY A 79 63.43 25.48 7.31
C GLY A 79 61.96 25.84 7.06
N GLN A 80 61.70 26.97 6.40
CA GLN A 80 60.35 27.40 6.00
C GLN A 80 59.75 26.44 4.97
N ALA A 81 60.48 26.10 3.91
CA ALA A 81 60.03 25.16 2.90
C ALA A 81 59.70 23.78 3.49
N ARG A 82 60.47 23.30 4.47
CA ARG A 82 60.14 22.06 5.22
C ARG A 82 58.86 22.21 6.06
N GLY A 83 58.68 23.34 6.74
CA GLY A 83 57.47 23.61 7.52
C GLY A 83 56.21 23.69 6.65
N ASP A 84 56.31 24.35 5.51
CA ASP A 84 55.22 24.47 4.53
C ASP A 84 54.90 23.10 3.91
N ALA A 85 55.92 22.32 3.54
CA ALA A 85 55.74 20.96 3.02
C ALA A 85 55.10 20.02 4.07
N ALA A 86 55.47 20.13 5.34
CA ALA A 86 54.86 19.33 6.41
C ALA A 86 53.38 19.72 6.63
N THR A 87 53.06 21.01 6.52
CA THR A 87 51.68 21.52 6.64
C THR A 87 50.83 21.05 5.47
N GLN A 88 51.33 21.17 4.24
CA GLN A 88 50.67 20.68 3.03
C GLN A 88 50.46 19.16 3.07
N HIS A 89 51.47 18.40 3.53
CA HIS A 89 51.33 16.95 3.70
C HIS A 89 50.23 16.59 4.72
N THR A 90 50.15 17.32 5.83
CA THR A 90 49.11 17.11 6.84
C THR A 90 47.71 17.43 6.31
N GLN A 91 47.57 18.54 5.57
CA GLN A 91 46.31 18.91 4.91
C GLN A 91 45.90 17.87 3.86
N ALA A 92 46.83 17.41 3.02
CA ALA A 92 46.58 16.37 2.04
C ALA A 92 46.12 15.05 2.69
N LEU A 93 46.72 14.67 3.83
CA LEU A 93 46.24 13.50 4.59
C LEU A 93 44.81 13.70 5.11
N GLN A 94 44.48 14.88 5.64
CA GLN A 94 43.12 15.19 6.09
C GLN A 94 42.09 15.13 4.95
N GLU A 95 42.42 15.71 3.79
CA GLU A 95 41.57 15.63 2.59
C GLU A 95 41.38 14.19 2.10
N ILE A 96 42.45 13.38 2.12
CA ILE A 96 42.39 11.96 1.77
C ILE A 96 41.48 11.21 2.74
N ASP A 97 41.59 11.45 4.04
CA ASP A 97 40.77 10.77 5.05
C ASP A 97 39.31 11.19 4.96
N GLN A 98 39.03 12.47 4.67
CA GLN A 98 37.68 12.94 4.40
C GLN A 98 37.09 12.30 3.13
N ALA A 99 37.85 12.28 2.03
CA ALA A 99 37.42 11.65 0.78
C ALA A 99 37.15 10.14 0.95
N LYS A 100 37.96 9.44 1.76
CA LYS A 100 37.70 8.04 2.12
C LYS A 100 36.41 7.86 2.91
N ALA A 101 36.14 8.75 3.88
CA ALA A 101 34.91 8.69 4.67
C ALA A 101 33.66 8.97 3.81
N GLU A 102 33.73 9.95 2.91
CA GLU A 102 32.67 10.26 1.95
C GLU A 102 32.45 9.09 0.97
N ALA A 103 33.52 8.51 0.41
CA ALA A 103 33.44 7.35 -0.48
C ALA A 103 32.85 6.12 0.24
N ALA A 104 33.22 5.87 1.50
CA ALA A 104 32.64 4.78 2.29
C ALA A 104 31.14 4.99 2.53
N THR A 105 30.72 6.23 2.81
CA THR A 105 29.30 6.59 3.00
C THR A 105 28.50 6.42 1.71
N GLN A 106 29.04 6.91 0.58
CA GLN A 106 28.40 6.75 -0.74
C GLN A 106 28.29 5.27 -1.13
N HIS A 107 29.33 4.47 -0.86
CA HIS A 107 29.30 3.04 -1.12
C HIS A 107 28.24 2.33 -0.24
N ALA A 108 28.13 2.69 1.04
CA ALA A 108 27.11 2.14 1.93
C ALA A 108 25.69 2.47 1.43
N ASN A 109 25.44 3.72 1.05
CA ASN A 109 24.16 4.14 0.50
C ASN A 109 23.83 3.41 -0.82
N ALA A 110 24.79 3.30 -1.74
CA ALA A 110 24.61 2.58 -3.00
C ALA A 110 24.32 1.09 -2.77
N MET A 111 25.00 0.45 -1.81
CA MET A 111 24.73 -0.93 -1.43
C MET A 111 23.32 -1.10 -0.83
N GLN A 112 22.86 -0.14 -0.03
CA GLN A 112 21.51 -0.14 0.53
C GLN A 112 20.44 0.04 -0.57
N GLU A 113 20.67 0.93 -1.54
CA GLU A 113 19.78 1.11 -2.70
C GLU A 113 19.71 -0.14 -3.59
N ILE A 114 20.86 -0.77 -3.86
CA ILE A 114 20.92 -2.03 -4.62
C ILE A 114 20.17 -3.13 -3.87
N GLN A 115 20.32 -3.22 -2.55
CA GLN A 115 19.60 -4.19 -1.74
C GLN A 115 18.09 -3.93 -1.79
N ARG A 116 17.67 -2.67 -1.62
CA ARG A 116 16.25 -2.27 -1.73
C ARG A 116 15.65 -2.64 -3.09
N ALA A 117 16.35 -2.36 -4.19
CA ALA A 117 15.89 -2.69 -5.53
C ALA A 117 15.80 -4.22 -5.77
N ARG A 118 16.70 -5.00 -5.15
CA ARG A 118 16.63 -6.47 -5.19
C ARG A 118 15.43 -6.99 -4.40
N ASP A 119 15.20 -6.46 -3.21
CA ASP A 119 14.08 -6.87 -2.36
C ASP A 119 12.74 -6.49 -3.01
N GLU A 120 12.64 -5.32 -3.63
CA GLU A 120 11.49 -4.89 -4.42
C GLU A 120 11.24 -5.85 -5.60
N ALA A 121 12.24 -6.15 -6.43
CA ALA A 121 12.10 -7.07 -7.55
C ALA A 121 11.73 -8.50 -7.12
N GLN A 122 12.26 -8.97 -5.98
CA GLN A 122 11.89 -10.26 -5.42
C GLN A 122 10.44 -10.27 -4.93
N ALA A 123 10.02 -9.22 -4.22
CA ALA A 123 8.64 -9.06 -3.77
C ALA A 123 7.65 -8.99 -4.95
N GLU A 124 7.99 -8.27 -6.02
CA GLU A 124 7.16 -8.22 -7.24
C GLU A 124 6.99 -9.59 -7.90
N ASN A 125 8.06 -10.39 -7.99
CA ASN A 125 7.96 -11.75 -8.53
C ASN A 125 7.03 -12.62 -7.69
N ILE A 126 7.09 -12.53 -6.36
CA ILE A 126 6.19 -13.26 -5.45
C ILE A 126 4.74 -12.84 -5.68
N LEU A 127 4.47 -11.54 -5.83
CA LEU A 127 3.12 -11.02 -6.12
C LEU A 127 2.62 -11.48 -7.49
N LEU A 128 3.48 -11.49 -8.51
CA LEU A 128 3.14 -11.97 -9.84
C LEU A 128 2.79 -13.46 -9.82
N ASP A 129 3.57 -14.26 -9.11
CA ASP A 129 3.33 -15.69 -8.91
C ASP A 129 2.04 -15.92 -8.14
N ALA A 130 1.76 -15.13 -7.11
CA ALA A 130 0.49 -15.18 -6.38
C ALA A 130 -0.70 -14.90 -7.31
N LYS A 131 -0.62 -13.87 -8.15
CA LYS A 131 -1.70 -13.49 -9.07
C LYS A 131 -1.94 -14.53 -10.17
N LYS A 132 -0.90 -15.25 -10.60
CA LYS A 132 -0.99 -16.24 -11.70
C LYS A 132 -1.32 -17.66 -11.24
N PHE A 133 -0.82 -18.04 -10.06
CA PHE A 133 -0.75 -19.46 -9.67
C PHE A 133 -1.39 -19.76 -8.33
N ALA A 134 -1.83 -18.76 -7.54
CA ALA A 134 -2.59 -19.06 -6.34
C ALA A 134 -3.90 -19.75 -6.69
N THR A 135 -4.16 -20.87 -6.02
CA THR A 135 -5.36 -21.68 -6.17
C THR A 135 -6.46 -21.30 -5.18
N SER A 136 -6.13 -20.51 -4.15
CA SER A 136 -7.07 -19.97 -3.16
C SER A 136 -6.65 -18.60 -2.64
N ILE A 137 -7.61 -17.88 -2.03
CA ILE A 137 -7.36 -16.59 -1.38
C ILE A 137 -6.37 -16.74 -0.21
N MET A 138 -6.42 -17.85 0.54
CA MET A 138 -5.46 -18.12 1.64
C MET A 138 -4.03 -18.30 1.12
N GLU A 139 -3.87 -18.97 -0.03
CA GLU A 139 -2.56 -19.14 -0.66
C GLU A 139 -2.03 -17.80 -1.20
N LYS A 140 -2.91 -16.97 -1.77
CA LYS A 140 -2.61 -15.59 -2.16
C LYS A 140 -2.18 -14.75 -0.95
N ASP A 141 -2.91 -14.86 0.16
CA ASP A 141 -2.63 -14.15 1.42
C ASP A 141 -1.22 -14.46 1.98
N ALA A 142 -0.85 -15.74 2.01
CA ALA A 142 0.48 -16.15 2.45
C ALA A 142 1.61 -15.55 1.58
N ARG A 143 1.42 -15.53 0.25
CA ARG A 143 2.41 -14.97 -0.68
C ARG A 143 2.48 -13.44 -0.60
N VAL A 144 1.35 -12.77 -0.47
CA VAL A 144 1.32 -11.31 -0.29
C VAL A 144 2.00 -10.92 1.01
N ASN A 145 1.76 -11.65 2.11
CA ASN A 145 2.47 -11.41 3.37
C ASN A 145 3.99 -11.60 3.24
N GLN A 146 4.43 -12.60 2.47
CA GLN A 146 5.85 -12.78 2.16
C GLN A 146 6.42 -11.60 1.35
N ALA A 147 5.70 -11.11 0.35
CA ALA A 147 6.12 -9.96 -0.45
C ALA A 147 6.17 -8.66 0.37
N VAL A 148 5.17 -8.41 1.22
CA VAL A 148 5.12 -7.22 2.09
C VAL A 148 6.21 -7.26 3.16
N ALA A 149 6.55 -8.43 3.69
CA ALA A 149 7.66 -8.58 4.63
C ALA A 149 9.03 -8.26 3.98
N LEU A 150 9.19 -8.57 2.70
CA LEU A 150 10.39 -8.21 1.93
C LEU A 150 10.40 -6.73 1.52
N TYR A 151 9.24 -6.19 1.12
CA TYR A 151 9.11 -4.81 0.68
C TYR A 151 7.86 -4.14 1.28
N PRO A 152 7.98 -3.48 2.45
CA PRO A 152 6.84 -2.92 3.18
C PRO A 152 6.03 -1.84 2.45
N ASP A 153 6.61 -1.17 1.44
CA ASP A 153 5.92 -0.15 0.65
C ASP A 153 4.71 -0.72 -0.12
N PHE A 154 4.68 -2.04 -0.36
CA PHE A 154 3.54 -2.71 -0.98
C PHE A 154 2.34 -2.89 -0.04
N LYS A 155 2.53 -2.77 1.28
CA LYS A 155 1.51 -3.02 2.30
C LYS A 155 0.18 -2.35 1.98
N GLN A 156 0.21 -1.05 1.70
CA GLN A 156 -1.00 -0.25 1.48
C GLN A 156 -1.83 -0.75 0.29
N ARG A 157 -1.18 -1.17 -0.80
CA ARG A 157 -1.85 -1.63 -2.02
C ARG A 157 -2.33 -3.06 -1.88
N GLU A 158 -1.44 -3.96 -1.47
CA GLU A 158 -1.71 -5.41 -1.50
C GLU A 158 -2.65 -5.85 -0.38
N TYR A 159 -2.50 -5.33 0.84
CA TYR A 159 -3.44 -5.64 1.92
C TYR A 159 -4.83 -5.10 1.63
N ARG A 160 -4.94 -3.92 1.01
CA ARG A 160 -6.23 -3.38 0.59
C ARG A 160 -6.91 -4.26 -0.45
N GLU A 161 -6.18 -4.70 -1.48
CA GLU A 161 -6.70 -5.62 -2.51
C GLU A 161 -7.19 -6.92 -1.87
N LEU A 162 -6.38 -7.55 -1.01
CA LEU A 162 -6.76 -8.77 -0.30
C LEU A 162 -7.96 -8.60 0.63
N GLY A 163 -7.98 -7.51 1.42
CA GLY A 163 -9.09 -7.24 2.34
C GLY A 163 -10.42 -7.10 1.61
N LEU A 164 -10.41 -6.46 0.43
CA LEU A 164 -11.58 -6.35 -0.44
C LEU A 164 -11.99 -7.71 -1.02
N GLU A 165 -11.03 -8.51 -1.52
CA GLU A 165 -11.29 -9.83 -2.10
C GLU A 165 -11.87 -10.81 -1.06
N MET A 166 -11.30 -10.86 0.14
CA MET A 166 -11.80 -11.65 1.27
C MET A 166 -13.21 -11.20 1.68
N SER A 167 -13.44 -9.89 1.76
CA SER A 167 -14.77 -9.36 2.11
C SER A 167 -15.81 -9.71 1.03
N ALA A 168 -15.45 -9.61 -0.25
CA ALA A 168 -16.31 -9.99 -1.36
C ALA A 168 -16.63 -11.49 -1.34
N ALA A 169 -15.68 -12.36 -1.00
CA ALA A 169 -15.93 -13.78 -0.82
C ALA A 169 -16.92 -14.06 0.32
N VAL A 170 -16.77 -13.40 1.47
CA VAL A 170 -17.71 -13.53 2.60
C VAL A 170 -19.09 -13.01 2.24
N VAL A 171 -19.20 -11.81 1.65
CA VAL A 171 -20.47 -11.21 1.22
C VAL A 171 -21.15 -12.05 0.14
N GLY A 172 -20.40 -12.50 -0.87
CA GLY A 172 -20.91 -13.35 -1.95
C GLY A 172 -21.39 -14.72 -1.46
N ASN A 173 -20.79 -15.24 -0.39
CA ASN A 173 -21.22 -16.49 0.24
C ASN A 173 -22.55 -16.35 1.03
N VAL A 174 -22.92 -15.15 1.47
CA VAL A 174 -24.18 -14.90 2.20
C VAL A 174 -25.42 -15.05 1.30
N ASP A 175 -25.30 -15.03 -0.03
CA ASP A 175 -26.43 -15.25 -0.95
C ASP A 175 -26.60 -16.72 -1.40
N PHE A 176 -26.72 -17.62 -0.41
CA PHE A 176 -27.13 -19.01 -0.66
C PHE A 176 -28.48 -19.10 -1.38
N ILE A 177 -29.35 -18.11 -1.19
CA ILE A 177 -30.67 -18.05 -1.80
C ILE A 177 -30.56 -17.77 -3.31
N LYS A 178 -29.66 -16.90 -3.79
CA LYS A 178 -29.42 -16.76 -5.25
C LYS A 178 -28.92 -18.07 -5.86
N GLN A 179 -27.99 -18.77 -5.21
CA GLN A 179 -27.43 -20.04 -5.73
C GLN A 179 -28.48 -21.17 -5.78
N MET A 180 -29.33 -21.30 -4.77
CA MET A 180 -30.40 -22.31 -4.74
C MET A 180 -31.47 -22.05 -5.80
N TYR A 181 -31.91 -20.80 -5.95
CA TYR A 181 -32.99 -20.45 -6.88
C TYR A 181 -32.53 -20.43 -8.36
N LEU A 182 -31.28 -20.05 -8.65
CA LEU A 182 -30.73 -20.09 -10.01
C LEU A 182 -30.53 -21.54 -10.51
N ARG A 183 -30.13 -22.46 -9.62
CA ARG A 183 -30.02 -23.89 -9.93
C ARG A 183 -31.40 -24.54 -10.10
N ALA A 184 -32.40 -24.13 -9.31
CA ALA A 184 -33.78 -24.58 -9.44
C ALA A 184 -34.48 -24.03 -10.69
N ALA A 185 -34.04 -22.89 -11.22
CA ALA A 185 -34.60 -22.24 -12.41
C ALA A 185 -33.92 -22.63 -13.73
N GLY A 186 -32.93 -23.53 -13.71
CA GLY A 186 -32.36 -24.13 -14.94
C GLY A 186 -31.50 -23.19 -15.80
N TYR A 187 -30.97 -22.09 -15.24
CA TYR A 187 -30.10 -21.18 -15.99
C TYR A 187 -28.65 -21.74 -16.11
N PRO A 188 -28.02 -21.69 -17.31
CA PRO A 188 -26.75 -22.36 -17.63
C PRO A 188 -25.51 -21.47 -17.39
N PHE A 189 -25.55 -20.61 -16.37
CA PHE A 189 -24.38 -19.80 -16.00
C PHE A 189 -23.59 -20.55 -14.93
N ASP A 190 -22.48 -21.15 -15.31
CA ASP A 190 -21.51 -21.67 -14.35
C ASP A 190 -20.87 -20.48 -13.61
N PRO A 191 -21.10 -20.32 -12.30
CA PRO A 191 -20.47 -19.28 -11.52
C PRO A 191 -18.94 -19.46 -11.53
N PRO A 192 -18.16 -18.39 -11.37
CA PRO A 192 -16.70 -18.45 -11.40
C PRO A 192 -16.19 -19.35 -10.27
N TYR A 193 -15.79 -20.58 -10.62
CA TYR A 193 -14.80 -21.49 -10.01
C TYR A 193 -14.48 -21.37 -8.49
N SER A 194 -15.47 -21.11 -7.63
CA SER A 194 -15.47 -21.63 -6.26
C SER A 194 -16.89 -22.10 -5.92
N GLU A 195 -17.12 -23.37 -6.29
CA GLU A 195 -18.39 -24.09 -6.15
C GLU A 195 -18.65 -24.59 -4.71
N SER A 196 -17.79 -24.26 -3.75
CA SER A 196 -17.99 -24.60 -2.34
C SER A 196 -18.55 -23.41 -1.57
N ARG A 197 -19.62 -23.64 -0.80
CA ARG A 197 -19.92 -22.77 0.33
C ARG A 197 -18.63 -22.68 1.17
N LEU A 198 -18.19 -21.47 1.48
CA LEU A 198 -17.19 -21.25 2.52
C LEU A 198 -17.65 -22.02 3.75
N ASP A 199 -16.77 -22.87 4.25
CA ASP A 199 -16.99 -23.46 5.57
C ASP A 199 -16.87 -22.37 6.65
N ASP A 200 -17.23 -22.73 7.89
CA ASP A 200 -17.22 -21.76 8.99
C ASP A 200 -15.80 -21.30 9.34
N GLU A 201 -14.78 -22.12 9.09
CA GLU A 201 -13.37 -21.79 9.35
C GLU A 201 -12.85 -20.79 8.31
N GLU A 202 -13.08 -21.05 7.03
CA GLU A 202 -12.76 -20.15 5.91
C GLU A 202 -13.46 -18.80 6.06
N ARG A 203 -14.75 -18.82 6.42
CA ARG A 203 -15.51 -17.59 6.66
C ARG A 203 -14.90 -16.78 7.81
N ALA A 204 -14.57 -17.43 8.93
CA ALA A 204 -13.95 -16.77 10.07
C ALA A 204 -12.58 -16.18 9.71
N TYR A 205 -11.75 -16.96 9.01
CA TYR A 205 -10.43 -16.54 8.53
C TYR A 205 -10.51 -15.30 7.64
N PHE A 206 -11.35 -15.34 6.59
CA PHE A 206 -11.53 -14.21 5.68
C PHE A 206 -12.09 -12.98 6.38
N THR A 207 -13.03 -13.16 7.30
CA THR A 207 -13.61 -12.04 8.07
C THR A 207 -12.54 -11.36 8.92
N ASP A 208 -11.72 -12.12 9.66
CA ASP A 208 -10.70 -11.56 10.54
C ASP A 208 -9.56 -10.88 9.77
N HIS A 209 -9.06 -11.53 8.73
CA HIS A 209 -7.98 -10.99 7.91
C HIS A 209 -8.46 -9.75 7.13
N ALA A 210 -9.70 -9.74 6.63
CA ALA A 210 -10.27 -8.56 6.03
C ALA A 210 -10.40 -7.40 7.02
N ILE A 211 -10.87 -7.65 8.25
CA ILE A 211 -10.92 -6.61 9.30
C ILE A 211 -9.53 -6.03 9.55
N LEU A 212 -8.52 -6.90 9.71
CA LEU A 212 -7.13 -6.48 9.93
C LEU A 212 -6.63 -5.58 8.80
N TYR A 213 -6.70 -6.06 7.56
CA TYR A 213 -6.15 -5.37 6.40
C TYR A 213 -6.88 -4.08 6.06
N LEU A 214 -8.22 -4.09 6.08
CA LEU A 214 -9.00 -2.90 5.79
C LEU A 214 -8.87 -1.85 6.90
N THR A 215 -8.81 -2.25 8.17
CA THR A 215 -8.57 -1.31 9.27
C THR A 215 -7.24 -0.56 9.09
N GLU A 216 -6.19 -1.25 8.68
CA GLU A 216 -4.88 -0.64 8.46
C GLU A 216 -4.81 0.23 7.19
N THR A 217 -5.59 -0.09 6.16
CA THR A 217 -5.44 0.52 4.83
C THR A 217 -6.53 1.54 4.45
N VAL A 218 -7.75 1.45 5.01
CA VAL A 218 -8.90 2.27 4.58
C VAL A 218 -9.41 3.27 5.62
N LEU A 219 -9.04 3.13 6.90
CA LEU A 219 -9.45 4.08 7.95
C LEU A 219 -8.67 5.40 7.92
N ASN A 220 -7.60 5.48 7.12
CA ASN A 220 -6.77 6.68 7.04
C ASN A 220 -7.52 7.80 6.27
N PRO A 221 -7.82 8.95 6.91
CA PRO A 221 -8.56 10.04 6.29
C PRO A 221 -7.83 10.71 5.12
N ALA A 222 -6.52 10.47 4.97
CA ALA A 222 -5.74 11.02 3.85
C ALA A 222 -6.13 10.40 2.49
N ASN A 223 -6.64 9.16 2.47
CA ASN A 223 -7.00 8.44 1.26
C ASN A 223 -8.45 7.93 1.37
N PRO A 224 -9.45 8.75 1.02
CA PRO A 224 -10.85 8.38 1.13
C PRO A 224 -11.18 7.12 0.30
N ASP A 225 -11.63 6.05 0.96
CA ASP A 225 -12.10 4.81 0.32
C ASP A 225 -13.47 4.40 0.86
N ALA A 226 -14.53 4.93 0.22
CA ALA A 226 -15.88 4.59 0.64
C ALA A 226 -16.17 3.09 0.51
N GLN A 227 -15.73 2.45 -0.58
CA GLN A 227 -15.99 1.02 -0.84
C GLN A 227 -15.28 0.11 0.17
N GLY A 228 -14.02 0.38 0.49
CA GLY A 228 -13.28 -0.35 1.52
C GLY A 228 -13.88 -0.18 2.91
N LEU A 229 -14.41 1.00 3.23
CA LEU A 229 -15.16 1.21 4.47
C LEU A 229 -16.47 0.41 4.48
N LEU A 230 -17.15 0.24 3.35
CA LEU A 230 -18.36 -0.58 3.27
C LEU A 230 -18.09 -2.05 3.57
N TYR A 231 -17.06 -2.59 2.92
CA TYR A 231 -16.66 -3.98 3.16
C TYR A 231 -16.19 -4.18 4.59
N LEU A 232 -15.45 -3.22 5.16
CA LEU A 232 -15.06 -3.26 6.57
C LEU A 232 -16.28 -3.24 7.50
N ALA A 233 -17.29 -2.42 7.22
CA ALA A 233 -18.55 -2.41 7.97
C ALA A 233 -19.27 -3.77 7.87
N CYS A 234 -19.31 -4.39 6.68
CA CYS A 234 -19.86 -5.72 6.51
C CYS A 234 -19.10 -6.76 7.33
N MET A 235 -17.76 -6.72 7.38
CA MET A 235 -16.99 -7.68 8.18
C MET A 235 -17.22 -7.51 9.68
N TYR A 236 -17.31 -6.26 10.17
CA TYR A 236 -17.77 -6.00 11.53
C TYR A 236 -19.18 -6.52 11.78
N GLY A 237 -20.08 -6.37 10.81
CA GLY A 237 -21.43 -6.92 10.84
C GLY A 237 -21.45 -8.45 10.96
N SER A 238 -20.63 -9.15 10.17
CA SER A 238 -20.46 -10.61 10.22
C SER A 238 -19.92 -11.09 11.57
N ARG A 239 -19.19 -10.26 12.31
CA ARG A 239 -18.72 -10.53 13.68
C ARG A 239 -19.71 -10.04 14.76
N HIS A 240 -20.90 -9.56 14.39
CA HIS A 240 -21.88 -8.94 15.29
C HIS A 240 -21.32 -7.75 16.10
N GLN A 241 -20.34 -7.04 15.54
CA GLN A 241 -19.69 -5.86 16.14
C GLN A 241 -20.41 -4.57 15.70
N TYR A 242 -21.62 -4.36 16.23
CA TYR A 242 -22.51 -3.27 15.83
C TYR A 242 -21.89 -1.87 15.97
N ASP A 243 -21.20 -1.59 17.08
CA ASP A 243 -20.68 -0.24 17.34
C ASP A 243 -19.56 0.12 16.34
N GLN A 244 -18.66 -0.82 16.05
CA GLN A 244 -17.62 -0.66 15.03
C GLN A 244 -18.22 -0.52 13.64
N MET A 245 -19.24 -1.33 13.32
CA MET A 245 -19.97 -1.27 12.06
C MET A 245 -20.57 0.12 11.84
N ILE A 246 -21.35 0.66 12.79
CA ILE A 246 -21.97 1.99 12.65
C ILE A 246 -20.92 3.09 12.57
N MET A 247 -19.86 3.04 13.39
CA MET A 247 -18.77 4.01 13.33
C MET A 247 -18.13 4.07 11.93
N VAL A 248 -17.89 2.91 11.30
CA VAL A 248 -17.30 2.84 9.96
C VAL A 248 -18.29 3.32 8.89
N LEU A 249 -19.57 2.97 9.00
CA LEU A 249 -20.62 3.45 8.10
C LEU A 249 -20.77 4.97 8.17
N ASP A 250 -20.78 5.54 9.38
CA ASP A 250 -20.80 6.99 9.59
C ASP A 250 -19.59 7.62 8.89
N LYS A 251 -18.38 7.09 9.05
CA LYS A 251 -17.18 7.58 8.33
C LYS A 251 -17.33 7.49 6.82
N ALA A 252 -17.86 6.39 6.30
CA ALA A 252 -18.09 6.22 4.86
C ALA A 252 -19.06 7.30 4.32
N ALA A 253 -20.12 7.61 5.07
CA ALA A 253 -21.10 8.63 4.71
C ALA A 253 -20.52 10.05 4.59
N HIS A 254 -19.45 10.37 5.32
CA HIS A 254 -18.81 11.69 5.29
C HIS A 254 -17.78 11.86 4.17
N ILE A 255 -17.29 10.75 3.58
CA ILE A 255 -16.16 10.75 2.66
C ILE A 255 -16.56 11.03 1.20
N SER A 256 -17.79 10.70 0.79
CA SER A 256 -18.20 10.92 -0.60
C SER A 256 -19.66 11.37 -0.73
N PRO A 257 -19.94 12.44 -1.49
CA PRO A 257 -21.30 12.76 -1.95
C PRO A 257 -21.94 11.61 -2.76
N ILE A 258 -21.11 10.75 -3.38
CA ILE A 258 -21.54 9.53 -4.09
C ILE A 258 -22.04 8.47 -3.11
N VAL A 259 -21.76 8.56 -1.80
CA VAL A 259 -22.37 7.70 -0.77
C VAL A 259 -23.86 7.96 -0.61
N GLN A 260 -24.34 9.18 -0.90
CA GLN A 260 -25.78 9.40 -1.02
C GLN A 260 -26.39 8.69 -2.24
N THR A 261 -25.58 8.40 -3.26
CA THR A 261 -25.88 7.57 -4.44
C THR A 261 -25.51 6.09 -4.25
N MET A 262 -24.76 5.71 -3.20
CA MET A 262 -24.41 4.32 -2.84
C MET A 262 -25.63 3.48 -2.40
N LYS A 263 -26.83 4.06 -2.48
CA LYS A 263 -28.11 3.38 -2.30
C LYS A 263 -28.24 2.12 -3.18
N ALA A 264 -27.56 2.01 -4.32
CA ALA A 264 -27.63 0.81 -5.15
C ALA A 264 -26.78 -0.36 -4.61
N GLU A 265 -25.51 -0.13 -4.27
CA GLU A 265 -24.61 -1.18 -3.76
C GLU A 265 -24.97 -1.63 -2.34
N PHE A 266 -25.40 -0.71 -1.45
CA PHE A 266 -25.93 -1.09 -0.13
C PHE A 266 -27.24 -1.85 -0.19
N ARG A 267 -28.04 -1.66 -1.25
CA ARG A 267 -29.27 -2.44 -1.50
C ARG A 267 -28.97 -3.83 -2.01
N GLU A 268 -27.70 -4.16 -2.31
CA GLU A 268 -27.35 -5.54 -2.56
C GLU A 268 -27.73 -6.36 -1.33
N ARG A 269 -28.72 -7.23 -1.56
CA ARG A 269 -29.30 -8.13 -0.57
C ARG A 269 -28.26 -8.69 0.41
N PRO A 270 -27.09 -9.19 0.00
CA PRO A 270 -26.15 -9.84 0.93
C PRO A 270 -25.58 -8.88 1.96
N MET A 271 -25.25 -7.65 1.57
CA MET A 271 -24.72 -6.64 2.50
C MET A 271 -25.78 -6.23 3.53
N MET A 272 -27.01 -5.97 3.10
CA MET A 272 -28.10 -5.61 4.03
C MET A 272 -28.37 -6.71 5.06
N LEU A 273 -28.36 -7.98 4.63
CA LEU A 273 -28.58 -9.11 5.53
C LEU A 273 -27.50 -9.18 6.62
N ILE A 274 -26.23 -8.97 6.25
CA ILE A 274 -25.10 -8.94 7.19
C ILE A 274 -25.25 -7.80 8.21
N LEU A 275 -25.49 -6.58 7.73
CA LEU A 275 -25.60 -5.40 8.59
C LEU A 275 -26.80 -5.52 9.55
N LEU A 276 -27.95 -5.98 9.06
CA LEU A 276 -29.13 -6.23 9.90
C LEU A 276 -28.90 -7.38 10.89
N GLY A 277 -28.13 -8.41 10.51
CA GLY A 277 -27.74 -9.48 11.41
C GLY A 277 -26.97 -8.99 12.64
N ALA A 278 -26.19 -7.92 12.52
CA ALA A 278 -25.50 -7.29 13.64
C ALA A 278 -26.43 -6.47 14.56
N CYS A 279 -27.57 -5.98 14.04
CA CYS A 279 -28.58 -5.30 14.84
C CYS A 279 -29.40 -6.28 15.71
N GLY A 280 -29.53 -7.53 15.28
CA GLY A 280 -30.43 -8.49 15.91
C GLY A 280 -31.88 -8.01 15.85
N VAL A 281 -32.63 -8.14 16.95
CA VAL A 281 -34.03 -7.66 17.05
C VAL A 281 -34.16 -6.30 17.75
N ASP A 282 -33.04 -5.63 18.02
CA ASP A 282 -33.03 -4.34 18.70
C ASP A 282 -33.53 -3.25 17.75
N GLN A 283 -34.75 -2.77 18.01
CA GLN A 283 -35.37 -1.73 17.19
C GLN A 283 -34.54 -0.45 17.15
N SER A 284 -33.89 -0.06 18.25
CA SER A 284 -33.07 1.17 18.27
C SER A 284 -31.86 1.05 17.33
N LYS A 285 -31.24 -0.13 17.27
CA LYS A 285 -30.12 -0.42 16.36
C LYS A 285 -30.56 -0.44 14.90
N ILE A 286 -31.71 -1.05 14.63
CA ILE A 286 -32.30 -1.13 13.27
C ILE A 286 -32.66 0.28 12.77
N GLU A 287 -33.29 1.11 13.60
CA GLU A 287 -33.63 2.49 13.25
C GLU A 287 -32.38 3.33 13.01
N ARG A 288 -31.37 3.22 13.88
CA ARG A 288 -30.09 3.91 13.67
C ARG A 288 -29.40 3.48 12.38
N LEU A 289 -29.43 2.18 12.03
CA LEU A 289 -28.90 1.70 10.75
C LEU A 289 -29.70 2.28 9.57
N ARG A 290 -31.03 2.35 9.66
CA ARG A 290 -31.90 2.96 8.64
C ARG A 290 -31.51 4.43 8.38
N GLU A 291 -31.35 5.20 9.44
CA GLU A 291 -30.92 6.61 9.38
C GLU A 291 -29.54 6.74 8.72
N THR A 292 -28.59 5.91 9.15
CA THR A 292 -27.20 5.90 8.64
C THR A 292 -27.16 5.60 7.13
N LEU A 293 -28.04 4.70 6.67
CA LEU A 293 -28.18 4.35 5.25
C LEU A 293 -29.11 5.30 4.46
N ASN A 294 -29.67 6.32 5.11
CA ASN A 294 -30.61 7.27 4.52
C ASN A 294 -31.78 6.56 3.79
N LEU A 295 -32.33 5.54 4.43
CA LEU A 295 -33.46 4.76 3.96
C LEU A 295 -34.78 5.36 4.48
N PRO A 296 -35.85 5.36 3.66
CA PRO A 296 -37.15 5.86 4.09
C PRO A 296 -37.75 4.98 5.19
N GLU A 297 -38.51 5.58 6.10
CA GLU A 297 -39.31 4.83 7.06
C GLU A 297 -40.38 3.99 6.35
N THR A 298 -40.56 2.74 6.82
CA THR A 298 -41.57 1.84 6.25
C THR A 298 -42.96 2.09 6.87
N THR A 299 -43.51 3.27 6.62
CA THR A 299 -44.89 3.62 7.00
C THR A 299 -45.91 2.86 6.14
N GLU A 300 -47.16 2.73 6.62
CA GLU A 300 -48.25 2.13 5.83
C GLU A 300 -48.39 2.85 4.48
N GLN A 301 -48.33 4.17 4.48
CA GLN A 301 -48.47 5.00 3.28
C GLN A 301 -47.35 4.70 2.28
N PHE A 302 -46.09 4.66 2.74
CA PHE A 302 -44.95 4.34 1.90
C PHE A 302 -45.06 2.93 1.31
N PHE A 303 -45.35 1.93 2.15
CA PHE A 303 -45.51 0.54 1.73
C PHE A 303 -46.62 0.37 0.70
N CYS A 304 -47.81 0.94 0.95
CA CYS A 304 -48.93 0.85 0.03
C CYS A 304 -48.66 1.58 -1.29
N ASN A 305 -48.05 2.76 -1.24
CA ASN A 305 -47.73 3.54 -2.43
C ASN A 305 -46.73 2.79 -3.32
N TYR A 306 -45.69 2.20 -2.74
CA TYR A 306 -44.69 1.46 -3.48
C TYR A 306 -45.30 0.29 -4.27
N ILE A 307 -46.06 -0.57 -3.59
CA ILE A 307 -46.68 -1.75 -4.22
C ILE A 307 -47.71 -1.36 -5.29
N THR A 308 -48.44 -0.28 -5.09
CA THR A 308 -49.56 0.11 -5.97
C THR A 308 -49.11 0.93 -7.17
N ASN A 309 -48.16 1.85 -6.97
CA ASN A 309 -47.86 2.92 -7.93
C ASN A 309 -46.41 2.93 -8.42
N GLU A 310 -45.45 2.47 -7.62
CA GLU A 310 -44.01 2.62 -7.96
C GLU A 310 -43.41 1.32 -8.50
N TYR A 311 -43.88 0.15 -8.06
CA TYR A 311 -43.32 -1.12 -8.50
C TYR A 311 -43.56 -1.36 -10.00
N PRO A 312 -42.49 -1.51 -10.81
CA PRO A 312 -42.62 -1.69 -12.25
C PRO A 312 -43.15 -3.09 -12.55
N LEU A 313 -44.44 -3.19 -12.86
CA LEU A 313 -45.00 -4.42 -13.43
C LEU A 313 -44.50 -4.56 -14.87
N ASP A 314 -43.62 -5.54 -15.14
CA ASP A 314 -43.30 -5.89 -16.52
C ASP A 314 -44.49 -6.63 -17.15
N PRO A 315 -45.18 -6.05 -18.14
CA PRO A 315 -46.31 -6.69 -18.81
C PRO A 315 -45.91 -7.97 -19.57
N ASN A 316 -44.61 -8.18 -19.85
CA ASN A 316 -44.09 -9.36 -20.53
C ASN A 316 -43.74 -10.51 -19.58
N TYR A 317 -43.70 -10.26 -18.26
CA TYR A 317 -43.48 -11.26 -17.21
C TYR A 317 -44.72 -11.38 -16.30
N PRO A 318 -45.84 -11.93 -16.80
CA PRO A 318 -47.09 -11.99 -16.05
C PRO A 318 -47.03 -12.89 -14.81
N HIS A 319 -46.02 -13.77 -14.70
CA HIS A 319 -45.88 -14.73 -13.62
C HIS A 319 -44.40 -14.95 -13.26
N GLY A 320 -43.96 -14.51 -12.08
CA GLY A 320 -42.69 -14.97 -11.50
C GLY A 320 -41.90 -13.94 -10.70
N GLU A 321 -42.13 -12.64 -10.93
CA GLU A 321 -41.44 -11.59 -10.18
C GLU A 321 -42.23 -11.25 -8.91
N PHE A 322 -41.56 -11.39 -7.76
CA PHE A 322 -42.08 -11.00 -6.46
C PHE A 322 -41.47 -9.69 -6.05
N ILE A 323 -42.28 -8.82 -5.44
CA ILE A 323 -41.78 -7.68 -4.69
C ILE A 323 -41.04 -8.25 -3.49
N LYS A 324 -39.76 -7.91 -3.33
CA LYS A 324 -38.93 -8.41 -2.24
C LYS A 324 -38.76 -7.34 -1.17
N TRP A 325 -39.02 -7.70 0.07
CA TRP A 325 -38.84 -6.83 1.24
C TRP A 325 -37.91 -7.47 2.26
N VAL A 326 -36.92 -6.73 2.74
CA VAL A 326 -36.08 -7.17 3.85
C VAL A 326 -36.74 -6.81 5.17
N ALA A 327 -36.80 -7.76 6.07
CA ALA A 327 -37.45 -7.59 7.36
C ALA A 327 -36.75 -8.40 8.46
N VAL A 328 -36.93 -8.00 9.71
CA VAL A 328 -36.42 -8.73 10.88
C VAL A 328 -37.61 -9.33 11.63
N LYS A 329 -37.61 -10.64 11.89
CA LYS A 329 -38.70 -11.29 12.64
C LYS A 329 -38.68 -10.83 14.09
N ARG A 330 -39.83 -10.41 14.62
CA ARG A 330 -39.98 -10.06 16.03
C ARG A 330 -39.86 -11.36 16.85
N GLN A 331 -39.21 -11.30 18.01
CA GLN A 331 -39.04 -12.47 18.87
C GLN A 331 -40.39 -12.83 19.52
N ASP A 332 -41.09 -13.80 18.95
CA ASP A 332 -42.22 -14.47 19.63
C ASP A 332 -41.77 -15.78 20.30
N GLU A 333 -40.63 -16.37 19.88
CA GLU A 333 -40.02 -17.56 20.48
C GLU A 333 -38.49 -17.41 20.64
N PRO A 334 -37.90 -17.93 21.74
CA PRO A 334 -36.44 -17.95 21.90
C PRO A 334 -35.80 -18.89 20.88
N GLY A 335 -35.04 -18.34 19.94
CA GLY A 335 -34.19 -19.11 19.02
C GLY A 335 -34.37 -18.84 17.52
N ILE A 336 -35.44 -18.14 17.11
CA ILE A 336 -35.64 -17.74 15.71
C ILE A 336 -35.53 -16.21 15.59
N SER A 337 -34.31 -15.70 15.80
CA SER A 337 -33.96 -14.32 15.43
C SER A 337 -33.23 -14.35 14.09
N GLY A 338 -33.68 -13.55 13.12
CA GLY A 338 -33.02 -13.51 11.82
C GLY A 338 -33.56 -12.42 10.91
N THR A 339 -32.77 -12.11 9.90
CA THR A 339 -33.16 -11.24 8.78
C THR A 339 -33.80 -12.11 7.70
N PHE A 340 -35.00 -11.74 7.28
CA PHE A 340 -35.83 -12.46 6.32
C PHE A 340 -36.00 -11.64 5.05
N VAL A 341 -36.19 -12.34 3.93
CA VAL A 341 -36.71 -11.74 2.71
C VAL A 341 -38.15 -12.21 2.51
N ILE A 342 -39.04 -11.23 2.50
CA ILE A 342 -40.48 -11.39 2.29
C ILE A 342 -40.75 -11.19 0.81
N SER A 343 -41.31 -12.20 0.17
CA SER A 343 -41.77 -12.16 -1.21
C SER A 343 -43.26 -11.85 -1.22
N ILE A 344 -43.64 -10.77 -1.87
CA ILE A 344 -45.02 -10.28 -1.99
C ILE A 344 -45.43 -10.34 -3.45
N SER A 345 -46.60 -10.91 -3.72
CA SER A 345 -47.13 -10.93 -5.08
C SER A 345 -47.44 -9.49 -5.56
N PRO A 346 -46.98 -9.08 -6.75
CA PRO A 346 -47.41 -7.83 -7.36
C PRO A 346 -48.93 -7.82 -7.60
N LEU A 347 -49.50 -6.63 -7.82
CA LEU A 347 -50.91 -6.45 -8.15
C LEU A 347 -51.22 -6.88 -9.60
N TYR A 348 -51.05 -8.16 -9.90
CA TYR A 348 -51.43 -8.68 -11.21
C TYR A 348 -52.95 -8.54 -11.42
N PRO A 349 -53.41 -8.25 -12.65
CA PRO A 349 -54.85 -8.16 -12.95
C PRO A 349 -55.65 -9.39 -12.51
N ALA A 350 -55.04 -10.57 -12.59
CA ALA A 350 -55.62 -11.85 -12.18
C ALA A 350 -55.82 -12.02 -10.65
N LEU A 351 -55.27 -11.11 -9.84
CA LEU A 351 -55.41 -11.14 -8.38
C LEU A 351 -56.50 -10.18 -7.86
N GLU A 352 -57.21 -9.47 -8.74
CA GLU A 352 -58.35 -8.61 -8.39
C GLU A 352 -58.04 -7.59 -7.27
N GLY A 353 -56.82 -7.05 -7.23
CA GLY A 353 -56.40 -6.08 -6.22
C GLY A 353 -56.01 -6.68 -4.87
N THR A 354 -55.91 -8.01 -4.77
CA THR A 354 -55.45 -8.73 -3.57
C THR A 354 -54.01 -9.23 -3.72
N VAL A 355 -53.36 -9.51 -2.59
CA VAL A 355 -51.96 -9.96 -2.53
C VAL A 355 -51.80 -11.17 -1.62
N TYR A 356 -50.74 -11.95 -1.87
CA TYR A 356 -50.24 -13.00 -1.00
C TYR A 356 -48.75 -12.80 -0.73
N ALA A 357 -48.24 -13.40 0.35
CA ALA A 357 -46.87 -13.20 0.78
C ALA A 357 -46.29 -14.41 1.52
N PHE A 358 -45.00 -14.66 1.34
CA PHE A 358 -44.26 -15.67 2.08
C PHE A 358 -42.87 -15.16 2.45
N ALA A 359 -42.31 -15.63 3.56
CA ALA A 359 -40.93 -15.37 3.96
C ALA A 359 -40.05 -16.56 3.57
N ALA A 360 -38.85 -16.30 3.06
CA ALA A 360 -37.83 -17.34 2.95
C ALA A 360 -37.16 -17.52 4.31
N THR A 361 -37.26 -18.72 4.90
CA THR A 361 -36.54 -19.07 6.13
C THR A 361 -35.04 -19.26 5.86
N PRO A 362 -34.18 -19.23 6.90
CA PRO A 362 -32.74 -19.46 6.75
C PRO A 362 -32.36 -20.82 6.11
N ASP A 363 -33.21 -21.85 6.27
CA ASP A 363 -33.07 -23.17 5.64
C ASP A 363 -33.65 -23.24 4.21
N GLY A 364 -34.11 -22.11 3.67
CA GLY A 364 -34.59 -21.97 2.30
C GLY A 364 -36.04 -22.43 2.08
N ARG A 365 -36.79 -22.73 3.14
CA ARG A 365 -38.20 -23.10 3.05
C ARG A 365 -39.07 -21.84 3.02
N PRO A 366 -40.12 -21.80 2.18
CA PRO A 366 -41.08 -20.72 2.25
C PRO A 366 -41.99 -20.91 3.47
N GLU A 367 -42.05 -19.91 4.35
CA GLU A 367 -43.05 -19.76 5.40
C GLU A 367 -44.17 -18.86 4.88
N GLU A 368 -45.38 -19.40 4.68
CA GLU A 368 -46.52 -18.62 4.21
C GLU A 368 -46.97 -17.60 5.28
N ILE A 369 -47.02 -16.32 4.92
CA ILE A 369 -47.58 -15.25 5.75
C ILE A 369 -49.04 -15.02 5.38
N VAL A 370 -49.31 -14.97 4.08
CA VAL A 370 -50.64 -14.92 3.49
C VAL A 370 -50.68 -15.97 2.37
N PRO A 371 -51.56 -16.99 2.44
CA PRO A 371 -51.65 -18.04 1.44
C PRO A 371 -52.01 -17.52 0.04
N ALA A 372 -51.51 -18.18 -1.01
CA ALA A 372 -51.81 -17.84 -2.40
C ALA A 372 -53.24 -18.21 -2.86
N GLN A 373 -53.98 -18.94 -2.03
CA GLN A 373 -55.36 -19.40 -2.27
C GLN A 373 -56.32 -18.21 -2.40
N GLN A 374 -57.14 -18.19 -3.45
CA GLN A 374 -57.93 -17.01 -3.86
C GLN A 374 -58.86 -16.48 -2.76
N ASP A 375 -59.43 -17.36 -1.93
CA ASP A 375 -60.30 -17.04 -0.79
C ASP A 375 -59.54 -16.54 0.46
N LYS A 376 -58.20 -16.61 0.46
CA LYS A 376 -57.34 -16.24 1.60
C LYS A 376 -56.41 -15.07 1.33
N ARG A 377 -56.39 -14.55 0.10
CA ARG A 377 -55.63 -13.34 -0.26
C ARG A 377 -56.22 -12.14 0.46
N VAL A 378 -55.37 -11.15 0.72
CA VAL A 378 -55.74 -9.98 1.52
C VAL A 378 -55.51 -8.69 0.76
N SER A 379 -56.10 -7.60 1.24
CA SER A 379 -55.77 -6.26 0.76
C SER A 379 -54.34 -5.86 1.15
N ILE A 380 -53.71 -4.92 0.44
CA ILE A 380 -52.35 -4.44 0.78
C ILE A 380 -52.28 -3.88 2.21
N LYS A 381 -53.32 -3.17 2.67
CA LYS A 381 -53.37 -2.63 4.04
C LYS A 381 -53.43 -3.73 5.10
N GLU A 382 -54.19 -4.78 4.83
CA GLU A 382 -54.25 -5.94 5.71
C GLU A 382 -52.92 -6.69 5.71
N LEU A 383 -52.26 -6.83 4.55
CA LEU A 383 -50.91 -7.38 4.47
C LEU A 383 -49.93 -6.56 5.32
N TYR A 384 -49.92 -5.23 5.20
CA TYR A 384 -49.05 -4.37 6.02
C TYR A 384 -49.26 -4.60 7.53
N SER A 385 -50.52 -4.67 7.95
CA SER A 385 -50.87 -4.91 9.36
C SER A 385 -50.36 -6.27 9.85
N ARG A 386 -50.51 -7.33 9.05
CA ARG A 386 -49.99 -8.68 9.38
C ARG A 386 -48.47 -8.76 9.37
N LEU A 387 -47.83 -8.05 8.44
CA LEU A 387 -46.38 -8.01 8.35
C LEU A 387 -45.77 -7.26 9.54
N THR A 388 -46.30 -6.10 9.90
CA THR A 388 -45.77 -5.30 11.01
C THR A 388 -46.03 -5.91 12.39
N SER A 389 -47.05 -6.77 12.52
CA SER A 389 -47.25 -7.55 13.76
C SER A 389 -46.20 -8.64 13.95
N LEU A 390 -45.66 -9.21 12.86
CA LEU A 390 -44.69 -10.32 12.91
C LEU A 390 -43.25 -9.86 12.68
N PHE A 391 -43.05 -8.74 11.99
CA PHE A 391 -41.76 -8.28 11.51
C PHE A 391 -41.55 -6.79 11.75
N ILE A 392 -40.29 -6.40 11.84
CA ILE A 392 -39.81 -5.04 11.63
C ILE A 392 -39.44 -4.93 10.15
N LEU A 393 -40.27 -4.24 9.37
CA LEU A 393 -39.99 -4.01 7.95
C LEU A 393 -38.85 -3.00 7.80
N PHE A 394 -37.88 -3.31 6.93
CA PHE A 394 -36.69 -2.47 6.74
C PHE A 394 -36.70 -1.71 5.41
N CYS A 395 -36.61 -2.41 4.27
CA CYS A 395 -36.67 -1.80 2.95
C CYS A 395 -37.01 -2.83 1.86
N HIS A 396 -37.42 -2.36 0.68
CA HIS A 396 -37.55 -3.20 -0.51
C HIS A 396 -36.18 -3.47 -1.16
N ILE A 397 -36.10 -4.55 -1.95
CA ILE A 397 -34.99 -4.87 -2.85
C ILE A 397 -35.49 -4.62 -4.27
N ASP A 398 -34.77 -3.79 -5.03
CA ASP A 398 -35.04 -3.53 -6.45
C ASP A 398 -34.58 -4.68 -7.35
#